data_AF-A0A415PKR4-F1
#
_entry.id   AF-A0A415PKR4-F1
#
_cell.length_a   1.000
_cell.length_b   1.000
_cell.length_c   1.000
_cell.angle_alpha   90.00
_cell.angle_beta   90.00
_cell.angle_gamma   90.00
#
_symmetry.space_group_name_H-M   'P 1'
#
loop_
_entity.id
_entity.type
_entity.pdbx_description
1 polymer ?
#
loop_
_entity_poly.entity_id
_entity_poly.type
_entity_poly.pdbx_seq_one_letter_code
_entity_poly.pdbx_strand_id
1 'polypeptide(L)'
;MGKDIDYILIENSVKKALRDIQDNPKRTIRNLVDYGLEFAKGGFQKQSLQLAQRLLADENCRYYDLIGNAVEHVDPKTLLSFGMNVGYNACTMGVKRIRLLEAREQLHIPWSLFLKIKDFDEVHQKQLCQIIEEGMELGIYVFVFVVEGQVEQLLSMLFEYEQCAFVLMCRKECLHEEVLDQIAELHNLMLSVGYEKDIDTMVADMRKRGLLYGLHVVYGKQELAEIESGQFFQSVEPLWPLSVALLADSDVEEKEKAKLDQALCTLRITKSYPTFILHLQEDIQRIDEVFSNEGYCVGIDEQGFLMLNGKSIYQAAANVFQGSLKTVLHHCLAKQDGCVCKEGD
;
A
#
# COMPACT_ATOMS: atom_id res chain seq x y z
N MET A 1 -22.81 -0.01 -1.27
CA MET A 1 -22.97 -1.20 -0.40
C MET A 1 -23.13 -0.70 1.04
N GLY A 2 -24.12 -1.17 1.81
CA GLY A 2 -24.38 -0.64 3.16
C GLY A 2 -23.29 -1.02 4.17
N LYS A 3 -22.95 -0.11 5.10
CA LYS A 3 -22.01 -0.37 6.20
C LYS A 3 -22.59 -1.49 7.09
N ASP A 4 -21.88 -2.59 7.24
CA ASP A 4 -22.29 -3.65 8.16
C ASP A 4 -21.91 -3.32 9.63
N ILE A 5 -22.37 -4.14 10.56
CA ILE A 5 -22.18 -3.89 12.00
C ILE A 5 -20.68 -3.87 12.37
N ASP A 6 -19.88 -4.78 11.78
CA ASP A 6 -18.44 -4.85 12.03
C ASP A 6 -17.75 -3.57 11.54
N TYR A 7 -18.13 -3.07 10.36
CA TYR A 7 -17.63 -1.80 9.84
C TYR A 7 -17.90 -0.65 10.81
N ILE A 8 -19.14 -0.51 11.29
CA ILE A 8 -19.53 0.59 12.18
C ILE A 8 -18.77 0.52 13.52
N LEU A 9 -18.59 -0.68 14.08
CA LEU A 9 -17.85 -0.88 15.32
C LEU A 9 -16.36 -0.53 15.18
N ILE A 10 -15.73 -1.00 14.10
CA ILE A 10 -14.31 -0.73 13.81
C ILE A 10 -14.13 0.76 13.52
N GLU A 11 -14.96 1.35 12.67
CA GLU A 11 -14.91 2.78 12.33
C GLU A 11 -15.00 3.66 13.60
N ASN A 12 -15.95 3.36 14.49
CA ASN A 12 -16.10 4.10 15.74
C ASN A 12 -14.92 3.91 16.69
N SER A 13 -14.33 2.72 16.72
CA SER A 13 -13.15 2.42 17.54
C SER A 13 -11.91 3.17 17.03
N VAL A 14 -11.68 3.19 15.71
CA VAL A 14 -10.60 3.96 15.08
C VAL A 14 -10.82 5.45 15.30
N LYS A 15 -12.04 5.98 15.08
CA LYS A 15 -12.38 7.38 15.35
C LYS A 15 -12.08 7.79 16.79
N LYS A 16 -12.40 6.91 17.75
CA LYS A 16 -12.09 7.15 19.16
C LYS A 16 -10.58 7.12 19.40
N ALA A 17 -9.87 6.12 18.88
CA ALA A 17 -8.43 6.03 19.03
C ALA A 17 -7.69 7.25 18.46
N LEU A 18 -8.07 7.75 17.28
CA LEU A 18 -7.47 8.95 16.69
C LEU A 18 -7.62 10.19 17.58
N ARG A 19 -8.73 10.32 18.33
CA ARG A 19 -8.90 11.40 19.31
C ARG A 19 -8.06 11.16 20.56
N ASP A 20 -8.13 9.95 21.12
CA ASP A 20 -7.51 9.60 22.40
C ASP A 20 -5.97 9.48 22.31
N ILE A 21 -5.38 9.39 21.10
CA ILE A 21 -3.92 9.37 20.90
C ILE A 21 -3.27 10.68 21.35
N GLN A 22 -3.96 11.82 21.24
CA GLN A 22 -3.40 13.12 21.65
C GLN A 22 -3.18 13.20 23.17
N ASP A 23 -3.99 12.49 23.96
CA ASP A 23 -3.90 12.48 25.43
C ASP A 23 -3.01 11.36 25.97
N ASN A 24 -3.11 10.15 25.40
CA ASN A 24 -2.39 8.96 25.88
C ASN A 24 -1.87 8.09 24.72
N PRO A 25 -0.87 8.56 23.96
CA PRO A 25 -0.49 7.98 22.68
C PRO A 25 -0.09 6.50 22.81
N LYS A 26 0.83 6.18 23.73
CA LYS A 26 1.34 4.81 23.89
C LYS A 26 0.26 3.80 24.29
N ARG A 27 -0.65 4.20 25.18
CA ARG A 27 -1.74 3.33 25.60
C ARG A 27 -2.77 3.17 24.48
N THR A 28 -3.15 4.26 23.84
CA THR A 28 -4.17 4.23 22.79
C THR A 28 -3.71 3.43 21.58
N ILE A 29 -2.44 3.55 21.18
CA ILE A 29 -1.85 2.76 20.08
C ILE A 29 -1.87 1.26 20.40
N ARG A 30 -1.46 0.85 21.62
CA ARG A 30 -1.52 -0.56 22.03
C ARG A 30 -2.95 -1.08 22.04
N ASN A 31 -3.87 -0.32 22.63
CA ASN A 31 -5.28 -0.69 22.66
C ASN A 31 -5.85 -0.86 21.23
N LEU A 32 -5.45 -0.02 20.27
CA LEU A 32 -5.90 -0.16 18.89
C LEU A 32 -5.43 -1.47 18.25
N VAL A 33 -4.19 -1.90 18.53
CA VAL A 33 -3.68 -3.21 18.09
C VAL A 33 -4.43 -4.34 18.77
N ASP A 34 -4.71 -4.24 20.07
CA ASP A 34 -5.49 -5.23 20.82
C ASP A 34 -6.91 -5.35 20.27
N TYR A 35 -7.59 -4.23 19.99
CA TYR A 35 -8.89 -4.24 19.32
C TYR A 35 -8.80 -4.88 17.93
N GLY A 36 -7.78 -4.54 17.15
CA GLY A 36 -7.53 -5.19 15.86
C GLY A 36 -7.45 -6.71 15.99
N LEU A 37 -6.79 -7.23 17.03
CA LEU A 37 -6.65 -8.66 17.29
C LEU A 37 -7.99 -9.33 17.61
N GLU A 38 -8.86 -8.65 18.36
CA GLU A 38 -10.22 -9.14 18.65
C GLU A 38 -11.07 -9.28 17.38
N PHE A 39 -10.92 -8.35 16.42
CA PHE A 39 -11.65 -8.38 15.14
C PHE A 39 -10.97 -9.22 14.06
N ALA A 40 -9.71 -9.58 14.24
CA ALA A 40 -8.94 -10.33 13.25
C ALA A 40 -9.51 -11.74 13.07
N LYS A 41 -10.11 -11.99 11.89
CA LYS A 41 -10.68 -13.30 11.54
C LYS A 41 -9.68 -14.18 10.77
N GLY A 42 -8.68 -13.57 10.12
CA GLY A 42 -7.68 -14.29 9.33
C GLY A 42 -6.34 -14.51 10.06
N GLY A 43 -5.65 -15.61 9.74
CA GLY A 43 -4.32 -15.93 10.29
C GLY A 43 -3.28 -14.84 10.06
N PHE A 44 -3.27 -14.20 8.88
CA PHE A 44 -2.38 -13.06 8.60
C PHE A 44 -2.63 -11.87 9.51
N GLN A 45 -3.89 -11.44 9.59
CA GLN A 45 -4.29 -10.27 10.37
C GLN A 45 -3.80 -10.46 11.81
N LYS A 46 -4.00 -11.67 12.36
CA LYS A 46 -3.47 -12.05 13.68
C LYS A 46 -1.95 -12.00 13.74
N GLN A 47 -1.23 -12.60 12.78
CA GLN A 47 0.24 -12.60 12.78
C GLN A 47 0.84 -11.19 12.70
N SER A 48 0.33 -10.34 11.81
CA SER A 48 0.79 -8.95 11.63
C SER A 48 0.49 -8.11 12.87
N LEU A 49 -0.70 -8.23 13.44
CA LEU A 49 -1.06 -7.52 14.67
C LEU A 49 -0.31 -8.06 15.89
N GLN A 50 -0.01 -9.36 15.96
CA GLN A 50 0.84 -9.95 17.01
C GLN A 50 2.30 -9.48 16.89
N LEU A 51 2.81 -9.28 15.67
CA LEU A 51 4.10 -8.65 15.48
C LEU A 51 4.07 -7.20 15.98
N ALA A 52 3.05 -6.42 15.61
CA ALA A 52 2.87 -5.06 16.11
C ALA A 52 2.79 -5.03 17.64
N GLN A 53 2.01 -5.93 18.25
CA GLN A 53 1.87 -6.05 19.71
C GLN A 53 3.23 -6.35 20.38
N ARG A 54 4.04 -7.26 19.80
CA ARG A 54 5.38 -7.57 20.29
C ARG A 54 6.35 -6.39 20.18
N LEU A 55 6.31 -5.65 19.08
CA LEU A 55 7.16 -4.47 18.88
C LEU A 55 6.77 -3.36 19.86
N LEU A 56 5.47 -3.11 20.02
CA LEU A 56 4.94 -2.08 20.91
C LEU A 56 5.03 -2.42 22.40
N ALA A 57 5.38 -3.67 22.74
CA ALA A 57 5.69 -4.05 24.12
C ALA A 57 6.96 -3.34 24.64
N ASP A 58 7.87 -2.94 23.74
CA ASP A 58 8.96 -2.03 24.06
C ASP A 58 8.44 -0.59 24.14
N GLU A 59 8.54 0.04 25.31
CA GLU A 59 8.11 1.42 25.50
C GLU A 59 8.93 2.43 24.69
N ASN A 60 10.13 2.06 24.23
CA ASN A 60 10.99 2.90 23.38
C ASN A 60 10.80 2.63 21.88
N CYS A 61 9.81 1.81 21.51
CA CYS A 61 9.49 1.51 20.13
C CYS A 61 9.21 2.80 19.33
N ARG A 62 9.97 3.01 18.24
CA ARG A 62 9.92 4.25 17.45
C ARG A 62 8.64 4.40 16.60
N TYR A 63 7.84 3.34 16.50
CA TYR A 63 6.51 3.42 15.91
C TYR A 63 5.53 4.27 16.74
N TYR A 64 5.77 4.45 18.05
CA TYR A 64 4.99 5.40 18.83
C TYR A 64 5.16 6.83 18.34
N ASP A 65 6.38 7.22 17.98
CA ASP A 65 6.67 8.56 17.47
C ASP A 65 6.10 8.74 16.06
N LEU A 66 6.23 7.72 15.20
CA LEU A 66 5.63 7.74 13.87
C LEU A 66 4.12 7.97 13.92
N ILE A 67 3.41 7.17 14.72
CA ILE A 67 1.95 7.27 14.81
C ILE A 67 1.53 8.58 15.48
N GLY A 68 2.26 9.01 16.51
CA GLY A 68 2.03 10.32 17.15
C GLY A 68 2.19 11.47 16.15
N ASN A 69 3.26 11.47 15.36
CA ASN A 69 3.50 12.49 14.33
C ASN A 69 2.40 12.50 13.27
N ALA A 70 1.98 11.31 12.81
CA ALA A 70 0.92 11.18 11.83
C ALA A 70 -0.42 11.75 12.35
N VAL A 71 -0.81 11.43 13.59
CA VAL A 71 -2.06 11.95 14.20
C VAL A 71 -2.00 13.45 14.44
N GLU A 72 -0.82 14.00 14.71
CA GLU A 72 -0.64 15.44 14.91
C GLU A 72 -0.73 16.24 13.61
N HIS A 73 -0.20 15.70 12.50
CA HIS A 73 0.01 16.47 11.27
C HIS A 73 -0.92 16.11 10.12
N VAL A 74 -1.41 14.87 10.03
CA VAL A 74 -2.28 14.43 8.93
C VAL A 74 -3.73 14.75 9.24
N ASP A 75 -4.51 15.12 8.23
CA ASP A 75 -5.96 15.29 8.38
C ASP A 75 -6.60 14.02 8.99
N PRO A 76 -7.34 14.13 10.12
CA PRO A 76 -7.96 12.98 10.78
C PRO A 76 -8.95 12.20 9.90
N LYS A 77 -9.62 12.85 8.95
CA LYS A 77 -10.48 12.19 7.96
C LYS A 77 -9.64 11.35 7.00
N THR A 78 -8.47 11.82 6.57
CA THR A 78 -7.55 11.04 5.74
C THR A 78 -7.06 9.80 6.48
N LEU A 79 -6.59 9.95 7.73
CA LEU A 79 -6.17 8.80 8.56
C LEU A 79 -7.29 7.77 8.73
N LEU A 80 -8.52 8.25 8.97
CA LEU A 80 -9.68 7.38 9.11
C LEU A 80 -10.04 6.68 7.80
N SER A 81 -10.27 7.44 6.73
CA SER A 81 -10.75 6.91 5.44
C SER A 81 -9.73 5.97 4.82
N PHE A 82 -8.47 6.41 4.67
CA PHE A 82 -7.39 5.57 4.15
C PHE A 82 -7.18 4.33 5.03
N GLY A 83 -7.14 4.50 6.35
CA GLY A 83 -6.98 3.40 7.31
C GLY A 83 -8.11 2.37 7.24
N MET A 84 -9.36 2.81 7.11
CA MET A 84 -10.52 1.93 6.93
C MET A 84 -10.48 1.21 5.58
N ASN A 85 -10.02 1.88 4.52
CA ASN A 85 -9.92 1.27 3.19
C ASN A 85 -8.85 0.17 3.15
N VAL A 86 -7.66 0.41 3.73
CA VAL A 86 -6.61 -0.61 3.82
C VAL A 86 -7.01 -1.71 4.82
N GLY A 87 -7.39 -1.35 6.05
CA GLY A 87 -7.60 -2.30 7.15
C GLY A 87 -8.89 -3.12 7.02
N TYR A 88 -10.00 -2.47 6.68
CA TYR A 88 -11.29 -3.15 6.60
C TYR A 88 -11.63 -3.54 5.16
N ASN A 89 -11.65 -2.60 4.21
CA ASN A 89 -12.09 -2.91 2.84
C ASN A 89 -11.13 -3.88 2.14
N ALA A 90 -9.82 -3.62 2.16
CA ALA A 90 -8.85 -4.51 1.52
C ALA A 90 -8.57 -5.75 2.36
N CYS A 91 -8.07 -5.60 3.59
CA CYS A 91 -7.60 -6.73 4.40
C CYS A 91 -8.71 -7.63 4.96
N THR A 92 -9.96 -7.16 5.08
CA THR A 92 -11.07 -7.96 5.65
C THR A 92 -12.10 -8.34 4.60
N MET A 93 -12.77 -7.36 4.00
CA MET A 93 -13.82 -7.61 3.00
C MET A 93 -13.25 -8.13 1.69
N GLY A 94 -12.19 -7.50 1.19
CA GLY A 94 -11.51 -7.83 -0.06
C GLY A 94 -10.90 -9.23 0.00
N VAL A 95 -10.10 -9.52 1.02
CA VAL A 95 -9.53 -10.87 1.23
C VAL A 95 -10.60 -11.96 1.32
N LYS A 96 -11.73 -11.70 2.00
CA LYS A 96 -12.85 -12.66 2.03
C LYS A 96 -13.41 -12.92 0.63
N ARG A 97 -13.52 -11.87 -0.19
CA ARG A 97 -14.00 -11.96 -1.57
C ARG A 97 -13.00 -12.69 -2.47
N ILE A 98 -11.71 -12.33 -2.38
CA ILE A 98 -10.60 -12.98 -3.08
C ILE A 98 -10.65 -14.48 -2.83
N ARG A 99 -10.53 -14.93 -1.57
CA ARG A 99 -10.52 -16.35 -1.21
C ARG A 99 -11.74 -17.13 -1.71
N LEU A 100 -12.92 -16.49 -1.68
CA LEU A 100 -14.15 -17.10 -2.19
C LEU A 100 -14.09 -17.33 -3.70
N LEU A 101 -13.57 -16.35 -4.46
CA LEU A 101 -13.46 -16.44 -5.91
C LEU A 101 -12.33 -17.38 -6.34
N GLU A 102 -11.18 -17.32 -5.68
CA GLU A 102 -10.06 -18.22 -5.97
C GLU A 102 -10.45 -19.68 -5.78
N ALA A 103 -11.16 -20.01 -4.69
CA ALA A 103 -11.64 -21.37 -4.44
C ALA A 103 -12.66 -21.86 -5.48
N ARG A 104 -13.49 -20.95 -6.00
CA ARG A 104 -14.53 -21.27 -6.99
C ARG A 104 -13.99 -21.37 -8.41
N GLU A 105 -13.00 -20.55 -8.73
CA GLU A 105 -12.57 -20.33 -10.12
C GLU A 105 -11.16 -20.84 -10.41
N GLN A 106 -10.44 -21.36 -9.41
CA GLN A 106 -9.04 -21.79 -9.55
C GLN A 106 -8.16 -20.72 -10.19
N LEU A 107 -8.33 -19.49 -9.71
CA LEU A 107 -7.67 -18.29 -10.19
C LEU A 107 -6.91 -17.67 -9.02
N HIS A 108 -5.71 -17.15 -9.26
CA HIS A 108 -5.07 -16.22 -8.33
C HIS A 108 -5.56 -14.78 -8.55
N ILE A 109 -5.99 -14.11 -7.49
CA ILE A 109 -6.40 -12.70 -7.51
C ILE A 109 -5.48 -11.91 -6.58
N PRO A 110 -4.80 -10.86 -7.09
CA PRO A 110 -3.87 -10.10 -6.27
C PRO A 110 -4.60 -9.21 -5.26
N TRP A 111 -4.02 -9.03 -4.07
CA TRP A 111 -4.57 -8.15 -3.03
C TRP A 111 -4.53 -6.66 -3.41
N SER A 112 -3.53 -6.26 -4.19
CA SER A 112 -3.32 -4.91 -4.68
C SER A 112 -2.91 -4.91 -6.16
N LEU A 113 -3.21 -3.83 -6.88
CA LEU A 113 -2.85 -3.69 -8.29
C LEU A 113 -2.02 -2.42 -8.54
N PHE A 114 -0.87 -2.59 -9.20
CA PHE A 114 -0.03 -1.48 -9.66
C PHE A 114 -0.45 -1.02 -11.05
N LEU A 115 -0.55 0.29 -11.28
CA LEU A 115 -0.99 0.87 -12.55
C LEU A 115 0.05 1.91 -12.99
N LYS A 116 0.79 1.63 -14.06
CA LYS A 116 1.71 2.60 -14.64
C LYS A 116 0.97 3.51 -15.61
N ILE A 117 1.10 4.82 -15.41
CA ILE A 117 0.46 5.84 -16.22
C ILE A 117 1.52 6.81 -16.70
N LYS A 118 1.58 7.01 -18.01
CA LYS A 118 2.47 8.00 -18.63
C LYS A 118 1.72 9.26 -19.04
N ASP A 119 0.67 9.07 -19.83
CA ASP A 119 -0.23 10.12 -20.28
C ASP A 119 -1.66 9.78 -19.83
N PHE A 120 -2.44 10.77 -19.42
CA PHE A 120 -3.84 10.60 -19.03
C PHE A 120 -4.72 11.41 -19.99
N ASP A 121 -5.58 10.72 -20.72
CA ASP A 121 -6.64 11.31 -21.56
C ASP A 121 -8.00 10.64 -21.25
N GLU A 122 -9.06 11.08 -21.92
CA GLU A 122 -10.42 10.55 -21.71
C GLU A 122 -10.54 9.03 -21.96
N VAL A 123 -9.75 8.47 -22.90
CA VAL A 123 -9.77 7.04 -23.20
C VAL A 123 -9.12 6.27 -22.04
N HIS A 124 -7.97 6.74 -21.58
CA HIS A 124 -7.28 6.17 -20.41
C HIS A 124 -8.14 6.27 -19.15
N GLN A 125 -8.84 7.39 -18.94
CA GLN A 125 -9.77 7.53 -17.81
C GLN A 125 -10.81 6.41 -17.80
N LYS A 126 -11.48 6.16 -18.93
CA LYS A 126 -12.49 5.11 -19.02
C LYS A 126 -11.90 3.72 -18.74
N GLN A 127 -10.72 3.43 -19.28
CA GLN A 127 -10.04 2.15 -19.07
C GLN A 127 -9.67 1.96 -17.59
N LEU A 128 -9.17 3.01 -16.93
CA LEU A 128 -8.81 2.96 -15.51
C LEU A 128 -10.04 2.79 -14.61
N CYS A 129 -11.14 3.49 -14.91
CA CYS A 129 -12.43 3.29 -14.22
C CYS A 129 -12.87 1.83 -14.31
N GLN A 130 -12.82 1.24 -15.52
CA GLN A 130 -13.16 -0.17 -15.73
C GLN A 130 -12.25 -1.12 -14.92
N ILE A 131 -10.94 -0.87 -14.91
CA ILE A 131 -9.99 -1.68 -14.12
C ILE A 131 -10.29 -1.60 -12.62
N ILE A 132 -10.61 -0.42 -12.10
CA ILE A 132 -10.95 -0.23 -10.68
C ILE A 132 -12.25 -0.95 -10.34
N GLU A 133 -13.29 -0.78 -11.15
CA GLU A 133 -14.60 -1.42 -10.96
C GLU A 133 -14.48 -2.94 -10.98
N GLU A 134 -13.83 -3.50 -12.01
CA GLU A 134 -13.59 -4.94 -12.12
C GLU A 134 -12.69 -5.45 -10.97
N GLY A 135 -11.69 -4.67 -10.57
CA GLY A 135 -10.84 -4.97 -9.41
C GLY A 135 -11.66 -5.08 -8.12
N MET A 136 -12.55 -4.13 -7.87
CA MET A 136 -13.44 -4.15 -6.70
C MET A 136 -14.39 -5.37 -6.71
N GLU A 137 -14.90 -5.76 -7.88
CA GLU A 137 -15.73 -6.98 -8.02
C GLU A 137 -14.97 -8.26 -7.66
N LEU A 138 -13.66 -8.27 -7.91
CA LEU A 138 -12.72 -9.34 -7.54
C LEU A 138 -12.26 -9.26 -6.07
N GLY A 139 -12.46 -8.13 -5.41
CA GLY A 139 -12.05 -7.90 -4.02
C GLY A 139 -10.75 -7.10 -3.87
N ILE A 140 -10.25 -6.49 -4.94
CA ILE A 140 -9.09 -5.62 -4.96
C ILE A 140 -9.53 -4.20 -4.57
N TYR A 141 -9.01 -3.70 -3.46
CA TYR A 141 -9.33 -2.35 -2.95
C TYR A 141 -8.10 -1.46 -2.79
N VAL A 142 -6.89 -1.97 -3.08
CA VAL A 142 -5.65 -1.20 -3.02
C VAL A 142 -5.09 -1.04 -4.43
N PHE A 143 -4.98 0.20 -4.88
CA PHE A 143 -4.42 0.53 -6.20
C PHE A 143 -3.24 1.46 -6.02
N VAL A 144 -2.12 1.10 -6.63
CA VAL A 144 -0.88 1.89 -6.60
C VAL A 144 -0.65 2.48 -7.99
N PHE A 145 -0.82 3.78 -8.12
CA PHE A 145 -0.56 4.51 -9.36
C PHE A 145 0.89 4.93 -9.40
N VAL A 146 1.59 4.59 -10.48
CA VAL A 146 2.95 5.08 -10.77
C VAL A 146 2.86 6.02 -11.95
N VAL A 147 3.04 7.32 -11.70
CA VAL A 147 2.80 8.38 -12.68
C VAL A 147 4.09 9.15 -12.96
N GLU A 148 4.47 9.25 -14.23
CA GLU A 148 5.65 10.04 -14.66
C GLU A 148 5.29 11.48 -15.08
N GLY A 149 4.02 11.71 -15.45
CA GLY A 149 3.48 12.95 -16.01
C GLY A 149 2.47 13.67 -15.11
N GLN A 150 1.45 14.27 -15.73
CA GLN A 150 0.39 15.02 -15.05
C GLN A 150 -0.54 14.10 -14.24
N VAL A 151 -1.05 14.60 -13.12
CA VAL A 151 -1.85 13.83 -12.14
C VAL A 151 -3.27 14.37 -11.95
N GLU A 152 -3.56 15.59 -12.37
CA GLU A 152 -4.79 16.35 -12.08
C GLU A 152 -6.06 15.62 -12.54
N GLN A 153 -6.03 15.05 -13.75
CA GLN A 153 -7.16 14.30 -14.29
C GLN A 153 -7.36 12.97 -13.56
N LEU A 154 -6.26 12.29 -13.20
CA LEU A 154 -6.30 11.09 -12.37
C LEU A 154 -6.94 11.39 -11.01
N LEU A 155 -6.47 12.42 -10.31
CA LEU A 155 -6.98 12.83 -8.99
C LEU A 155 -8.50 13.07 -9.02
N SER A 156 -8.98 13.72 -10.07
CA SER A 156 -10.42 14.00 -10.24
C SER A 156 -11.26 12.72 -10.29
N MET A 157 -10.75 11.69 -10.96
CA MET A 157 -11.40 10.38 -11.07
C MET A 157 -11.42 9.61 -9.73
N LEU A 158 -10.39 9.77 -8.89
CA LEU A 158 -10.28 9.01 -7.63
C LEU A 158 -11.34 9.36 -6.58
N PHE A 159 -11.99 10.54 -6.70
CA PHE A 159 -13.12 10.93 -5.85
C PHE A 159 -14.32 9.99 -5.96
N GLU A 160 -14.49 9.30 -7.09
CA GLU A 160 -15.61 8.39 -7.32
C GLU A 160 -15.48 7.06 -6.55
N TYR A 161 -14.28 6.76 -6.04
CA TYR A 161 -13.91 5.47 -5.46
C TYR A 161 -13.45 5.59 -3.99
N GLU A 162 -14.25 6.25 -3.15
CA GLU A 162 -13.96 6.50 -1.73
C GLU A 162 -13.65 5.24 -0.88
N GLN A 163 -14.06 4.06 -1.33
CA GLN A 163 -13.84 2.76 -0.68
C GLN A 163 -12.48 2.14 -0.98
N CYS A 164 -11.78 2.61 -2.01
CA CYS A 164 -10.46 2.13 -2.38
C CYS A 164 -9.38 2.91 -1.64
N ALA A 165 -8.28 2.26 -1.32
CA ALA A 165 -7.06 2.92 -0.86
C ALA A 165 -6.15 3.15 -2.06
N PHE A 166 -5.83 4.40 -2.32
CA PHE A 166 -4.95 4.79 -3.42
C PHE A 166 -3.57 5.16 -2.89
N VAL A 167 -2.52 4.67 -3.55
CA VAL A 167 -1.16 5.19 -3.35
C VAL A 167 -0.71 5.82 -4.66
N LEU A 168 -0.41 7.12 -4.65
CA LEU A 168 0.12 7.81 -5.82
C LEU A 168 1.63 7.97 -5.69
N MET A 169 2.37 7.20 -6.48
CA MET A 169 3.80 7.31 -6.66
C MET A 169 4.10 8.29 -7.80
N CYS A 170 4.70 9.43 -7.48
CA CYS A 170 5.07 10.44 -8.46
C CYS A 170 6.34 11.18 -8.05
N ARG A 171 6.92 11.92 -9.00
CA ARG A 171 8.05 12.81 -8.72
C ARG A 171 7.56 14.15 -8.18
N LYS A 172 8.43 14.86 -7.46
CA LYS A 172 8.08 16.16 -6.86
C LYS A 172 7.67 17.20 -7.91
N GLU A 173 8.15 17.09 -9.15
CA GLU A 173 7.80 18.02 -10.24
C GLU A 173 6.32 17.96 -10.61
N CYS A 174 5.62 16.87 -10.30
CA CYS A 174 4.18 16.72 -10.53
C CYS A 174 3.33 17.46 -9.48
N LEU A 175 3.93 17.98 -8.41
CA LEU A 175 3.24 18.41 -7.19
C LEU A 175 3.27 19.93 -6.99
N HIS A 176 2.64 20.69 -7.89
CA HIS A 176 2.43 22.13 -7.66
C HIS A 176 1.27 22.40 -6.68
N GLU A 177 1.10 23.66 -6.26
CA GLU A 177 0.16 24.04 -5.20
C GLU A 177 -1.27 23.54 -5.44
N GLU A 178 -1.81 23.73 -6.65
CA GLU A 178 -3.17 23.28 -7.01
C GLU A 178 -3.35 21.75 -6.91
N VAL A 179 -2.33 20.98 -7.29
CA VAL A 179 -2.33 19.51 -7.16
C VAL A 179 -2.32 19.10 -5.69
N LEU A 180 -1.50 19.75 -4.86
CA LEU A 180 -1.44 19.47 -3.43
C LEU A 180 -2.76 19.82 -2.73
N ASP A 181 -3.41 20.91 -3.13
CA ASP A 181 -4.72 21.32 -2.61
C ASP A 181 -5.81 20.30 -3.01
N GLN A 182 -5.76 19.76 -4.23
CA GLN A 182 -6.67 18.71 -4.67
C GLN A 182 -6.46 17.40 -3.89
N ILE A 183 -5.20 17.03 -3.63
CA ILE A 183 -4.87 15.83 -2.84
C ILE A 183 -5.32 15.97 -1.38
N ALA A 184 -5.32 17.17 -0.81
CA ALA A 184 -5.79 17.41 0.56
C ALA A 184 -7.26 17.00 0.78
N GLU A 185 -8.08 17.10 -0.27
CA GLU A 185 -9.49 16.71 -0.23
C GLU A 185 -9.71 15.21 -0.55
N LEU A 186 -8.69 14.50 -1.04
CA LEU A 186 -8.74 13.06 -1.34
C LEU A 186 -8.33 12.23 -0.11
N HIS A 187 -9.28 12.03 0.81
CA HIS A 187 -9.05 11.32 2.07
C HIS A 187 -8.76 9.81 1.92
N ASN A 188 -8.89 9.25 0.73
CA ASN A 188 -8.60 7.85 0.40
C ASN A 188 -7.25 7.67 -0.31
N LEU A 189 -6.42 8.72 -0.38
CA LEU A 189 -5.14 8.75 -1.07
C LEU A 189 -3.96 8.93 -0.09
N MET A 190 -2.89 8.18 -0.32
CA MET A 190 -1.56 8.44 0.25
C MET A 190 -0.58 8.78 -0.87
N LEU A 191 0.21 9.83 -0.68
CA LEU A 191 1.30 10.16 -1.59
C LEU A 191 2.55 9.34 -1.27
N SER A 192 3.28 8.94 -2.31
CA SER A 192 4.64 8.46 -2.20
C SER A 192 5.50 9.27 -3.16
N VAL A 193 6.31 10.18 -2.63
CA VAL A 193 7.09 11.11 -3.46
C VAL A 193 8.51 10.58 -3.67
N GLY A 194 9.01 10.68 -4.90
CA GLY A 194 10.39 10.30 -5.22
C GLY A 194 11.38 11.11 -4.38
N TYR A 195 12.23 10.42 -3.62
CA TYR A 195 13.19 11.07 -2.72
C TYR A 195 14.32 11.75 -3.51
N GLU A 196 14.53 13.03 -3.19
CA GLU A 196 15.68 13.82 -3.65
C GLU A 196 16.23 14.64 -2.48
N LYS A 197 17.50 15.04 -2.53
CA LYS A 197 18.19 15.70 -1.40
C LYS A 197 17.64 17.08 -1.03
N ASP A 198 16.87 17.71 -1.91
CA ASP A 198 16.29 19.04 -1.76
C ASP A 198 14.75 19.01 -1.54
N ILE A 199 14.22 17.85 -1.13
CA ILE A 199 12.77 17.62 -0.97
C ILE A 199 12.14 18.35 0.24
N ASP A 200 12.94 18.92 1.14
CA ASP A 200 12.49 19.51 2.41
C ASP A 200 11.34 20.52 2.25
N THR A 201 11.41 21.37 1.22
CA THR A 201 10.37 22.39 0.97
C THR A 201 9.04 21.72 0.56
N MET A 202 9.11 20.72 -0.33
CA MET A 202 7.94 19.94 -0.74
C MET A 202 7.31 19.23 0.46
N VAL A 203 8.13 18.60 1.32
CA VAL A 203 7.66 17.95 2.55
C VAL A 203 6.99 18.95 3.48
N ALA A 204 7.57 20.14 3.69
CA ALA A 204 6.97 21.17 4.52
C ALA A 204 5.59 21.60 3.99
N ASP A 205 5.44 21.74 2.67
CA ASP A 205 4.17 22.10 2.04
C ASP A 205 3.11 21.00 2.15
N MET A 206 3.49 19.73 1.99
CA MET A 206 2.61 18.58 2.21
C MET A 206 2.15 18.49 3.68
N ARG A 207 3.06 18.70 4.63
CA ARG A 207 2.76 18.68 6.07
C ARG A 207 1.82 19.81 6.47
N LYS A 208 2.03 21.02 5.94
CA LYS A 208 1.15 22.18 6.20
C LYS A 208 -0.29 21.94 5.75
N ARG A 209 -0.47 21.15 4.68
CA ARG A 209 -1.78 20.73 4.13
C ARG A 209 -2.35 19.48 4.79
N GLY A 210 -1.62 18.88 5.73
CA GLY A 210 -2.03 17.66 6.42
C GLY A 210 -2.16 16.43 5.51
N LEU A 211 -1.32 16.35 4.48
CA LEU A 211 -1.32 15.21 3.57
C LEU A 211 -0.72 13.97 4.23
N LEU A 212 -1.27 12.80 3.88
CA LEU A 212 -0.68 11.51 4.20
C LEU A 212 0.38 11.18 3.15
N TYR A 213 1.66 11.12 3.54
CA TYR A 213 2.76 10.88 2.60
C TYR A 213 3.80 9.89 3.11
N GLY A 214 4.48 9.26 2.16
CA GLY A 214 5.74 8.55 2.31
C GLY A 214 6.72 8.97 1.21
N LEU A 215 7.89 8.35 1.21
CA LEU A 215 8.90 8.52 0.19
C LEU A 215 9.10 7.22 -0.58
N HIS A 216 9.55 7.31 -1.82
CA HIS A 216 10.10 6.16 -2.51
C HIS A 216 11.47 6.46 -3.12
N VAL A 217 12.30 5.43 -3.21
CA VAL A 217 13.68 5.51 -3.66
C VAL A 217 13.92 4.35 -4.61
N VAL A 218 14.43 4.67 -5.80
CA VAL A 218 15.05 3.68 -6.68
C VAL A 218 16.51 3.55 -6.26
N TYR A 219 16.93 2.37 -5.82
CA TYR A 219 18.28 2.11 -5.32
C TYR A 219 19.05 1.21 -6.29
N GLY A 220 20.31 1.56 -6.55
CA GLY A 220 21.24 0.72 -7.32
C GLY A 220 22.27 0.07 -6.40
N LYS A 221 23.34 -0.47 -7.00
CA LYS A 221 24.43 -1.11 -6.23
C LYS A 221 25.15 -0.16 -5.26
N GLN A 222 25.14 1.15 -5.53
CA GLN A 222 25.89 2.14 -4.76
C GLN A 222 25.23 2.42 -3.40
N GLU A 223 23.90 2.38 -3.35
CA GLU A 223 23.11 2.70 -2.16
C GLU A 223 22.95 1.51 -1.21
N LEU A 224 23.21 0.28 -1.67
CA LEU A 224 22.99 -0.96 -0.90
C LEU A 224 23.59 -0.90 0.52
N ALA A 225 24.85 -0.49 0.66
CA ALA A 225 25.53 -0.47 1.95
C ALA A 225 24.91 0.55 2.93
N GLU A 226 24.50 1.71 2.40
CA GLU A 226 23.86 2.77 3.19
C GLU A 226 22.47 2.33 3.68
N ILE A 227 21.70 1.67 2.81
CA ILE A 227 20.36 1.15 3.14
C ILE A 227 20.48 -0.04 4.11
N GLU A 228 21.35 -1.01 3.85
CA GLU A 228 21.56 -2.19 4.69
C GLU A 228 21.97 -1.82 6.13
N SER A 229 22.82 -0.79 6.29
CA SER A 229 23.25 -0.31 7.61
C SER A 229 22.15 0.48 8.34
N GLY A 230 21.18 0.99 7.58
CA GLY A 230 20.10 1.85 8.00
C GLY A 230 20.47 3.34 8.09
N GLN A 231 21.67 3.73 7.65
CA GLN A 231 22.08 5.13 7.57
C GLN A 231 21.13 5.96 6.71
N PHE A 232 20.60 5.36 5.63
CA PHE A 232 19.62 6.02 4.78
C PHE A 232 18.34 6.39 5.54
N PHE A 233 17.80 5.50 6.38
CA PHE A 233 16.59 5.80 7.14
C PHE A 233 16.82 6.86 8.22
N GLN A 234 18.03 6.96 8.77
CA GLN A 234 18.41 8.04 9.69
C GLN A 234 18.45 9.39 8.98
N SER A 235 18.88 9.44 7.72
CA SER A 235 19.00 10.69 6.98
C SER A 235 17.64 11.28 6.60
N VAL A 236 16.63 10.43 6.36
CA VAL A 236 15.26 10.87 6.01
C VAL A 236 14.32 10.99 7.22
N GLU A 237 14.75 10.59 8.42
CA GLU A 237 13.96 10.69 9.65
C GLU A 237 13.42 12.11 9.94
N PRO A 238 14.20 13.20 9.75
CA PRO A 238 13.69 14.57 9.95
C PRO A 238 12.50 14.93 9.06
N LEU A 239 12.31 14.21 7.95
CA LEU A 239 11.21 14.42 7.02
C LEU A 239 9.92 13.72 7.48
N TRP A 240 9.95 12.89 8.53
CA TRP A 240 8.79 12.17 9.07
C TRP A 240 7.87 11.47 8.05
N PRO A 241 8.41 10.73 7.05
CA PRO A 241 7.56 10.03 6.11
C PRO A 241 6.86 8.85 6.78
N LEU A 242 5.57 8.65 6.51
CA LEU A 242 4.86 7.49 7.06
C LEU A 242 5.52 6.18 6.61
N SER A 243 5.93 6.11 5.34
CA SER A 243 6.65 4.97 4.78
C SER A 243 7.82 5.41 3.91
N VAL A 244 8.79 4.51 3.77
CA VAL A 244 9.89 4.62 2.80
C VAL A 244 9.89 3.35 1.96
N ALA A 245 9.49 3.47 0.70
CA ALA A 245 9.44 2.39 -0.27
C ALA A 245 10.74 2.31 -1.09
N LEU A 246 11.35 1.14 -1.12
CA LEU A 246 12.56 0.85 -1.87
C LEU A 246 12.23 0.04 -3.11
N LEU A 247 12.73 0.50 -4.25
CA LEU A 247 12.60 -0.15 -5.55
C LEU A 247 14.00 -0.42 -6.10
N ALA A 248 14.28 -1.67 -6.46
CA ALA A 248 15.55 -2.03 -7.06
C ALA A 248 15.67 -1.46 -8.48
N ASP A 249 16.81 -0.85 -8.80
CA ASP A 249 17.18 -0.58 -10.19
C ASP A 249 17.63 -1.88 -10.90
N SER A 250 17.69 -1.82 -12.22
CA SER A 250 18.10 -2.87 -13.14
C SER A 250 19.53 -3.40 -12.94
N ASP A 251 20.39 -2.64 -12.25
CA ASP A 251 21.76 -3.05 -11.96
C ASP A 251 21.88 -3.96 -10.72
N VAL A 252 20.84 -4.05 -9.89
CA VAL A 252 20.81 -4.88 -8.67
C VAL A 252 20.46 -6.33 -9.01
N GLU A 253 21.32 -7.27 -8.60
CA GLU A 253 21.08 -8.70 -8.80
C GLU A 253 20.11 -9.28 -7.77
N GLU A 254 19.36 -10.33 -8.14
CA GLU A 254 18.40 -11.01 -7.24
C GLU A 254 19.03 -11.46 -5.90
N LYS A 255 20.31 -11.86 -5.91
CA LYS A 255 21.04 -12.24 -4.69
C LYS A 255 21.29 -11.05 -3.75
N GLU A 256 21.50 -9.86 -4.30
CA GLU A 256 21.75 -8.63 -3.55
C GLU A 256 20.43 -8.10 -2.99
N LYS A 257 19.39 -8.15 -3.81
CA LYS A 257 17.99 -7.86 -3.44
C LYS A 257 17.52 -8.76 -2.28
N ALA A 258 17.73 -10.07 -2.36
CA ALA A 258 17.40 -11.01 -1.28
C ALA A 258 18.21 -10.76 0.00
N LYS A 259 19.50 -10.41 -0.12
CA LYS A 259 20.34 -10.05 1.03
C LYS A 259 19.85 -8.77 1.71
N LEU A 260 19.54 -7.74 0.92
CA LEU A 260 18.97 -6.50 1.43
C LEU A 260 17.64 -6.76 2.12
N ASP A 261 16.75 -7.55 1.51
CA ASP A 261 15.45 -7.90 2.08
C ASP A 261 15.55 -8.49 3.49
N GLN A 262 16.49 -9.43 3.69
CA GLN A 262 16.77 -10.01 5.01
C GLN A 262 17.29 -8.96 6.02
N ALA A 263 18.16 -8.05 5.57
CA ALA A 263 18.65 -6.95 6.39
C ALA A 263 17.51 -6.00 6.80
N LEU A 264 16.62 -5.64 5.88
CA LEU A 264 15.46 -4.78 6.15
C LEU A 264 14.49 -5.42 7.15
N CYS A 265 14.21 -6.72 7.02
CA CYS A 265 13.42 -7.47 8.01
C CYS A 265 14.04 -7.38 9.42
N THR A 266 15.36 -7.45 9.51
CA THR A 266 16.08 -7.30 10.78
C THR A 266 16.02 -5.87 11.32
N LEU A 267 16.17 -4.85 10.45
CA LEU A 267 16.11 -3.44 10.84
C LEU A 267 14.75 -3.05 11.43
N ARG A 268 13.65 -3.54 10.84
CA ARG A 268 12.27 -3.31 11.31
C ARG A 268 12.04 -3.75 12.75
N ILE A 269 12.77 -4.77 13.20
CA ILE A 269 12.64 -5.37 14.54
C ILE A 269 13.66 -4.80 15.53
N THR A 270 14.92 -4.61 15.10
CA THR A 270 16.05 -4.39 16.01
C THR A 270 16.38 -2.93 16.28
N LYS A 271 16.16 -2.04 15.30
CA LYS A 271 16.48 -0.62 15.43
C LYS A 271 15.25 0.27 15.41
N SER A 272 14.19 -0.14 14.70
CA SER A 272 12.94 0.60 14.44
C SER A 272 13.19 2.07 14.08
N TYR A 273 12.96 2.43 12.83
CA TYR A 273 12.91 3.85 12.44
C TYR A 273 11.47 4.34 12.58
N PRO A 274 11.22 5.64 12.79
CA PRO A 274 9.86 6.19 12.80
C PRO A 274 9.32 6.30 11.36
N THR A 275 9.36 5.19 10.61
CA THR A 275 8.80 5.04 9.27
C THR A 275 8.57 3.56 8.96
N PHE A 276 7.55 3.24 8.16
CA PHE A 276 7.37 1.91 7.62
C PHE A 276 8.32 1.69 6.44
N ILE A 277 9.40 0.95 6.69
CA ILE A 277 10.34 0.54 5.65
C ILE A 277 9.67 -0.52 4.79
N LEU A 278 9.54 -0.28 3.49
CA LEU A 278 8.97 -1.21 2.52
C LEU A 278 9.99 -1.56 1.45
N HIS A 279 10.31 -2.85 1.32
CA HIS A 279 10.99 -3.38 0.15
C HIS A 279 9.89 -3.73 -0.84
N LEU A 280 9.55 -2.78 -1.72
CA LEU A 280 8.18 -2.62 -2.20
C LEU A 280 7.65 -3.88 -2.91
N GLN A 281 8.45 -4.45 -3.81
CA GLN A 281 8.02 -5.63 -4.56
C GLN A 281 7.88 -6.87 -3.65
N GLU A 282 8.85 -7.08 -2.76
CA GLU A 282 8.96 -8.22 -1.85
C GLU A 282 7.86 -8.20 -0.79
N ASP A 283 7.61 -7.04 -0.21
CA ASP A 283 6.56 -6.91 0.80
C ASP A 283 5.18 -7.07 0.17
N ILE A 284 4.95 -6.54 -1.03
CA ILE A 284 3.69 -6.78 -1.75
C ILE A 284 3.53 -8.26 -2.07
N GLN A 285 4.57 -8.93 -2.56
CA GLN A 285 4.53 -10.38 -2.79
C GLN A 285 4.24 -11.15 -1.49
N ARG A 286 4.88 -10.81 -0.37
CA ARG A 286 4.61 -11.44 0.93
C ARG A 286 3.18 -11.19 1.39
N ILE A 287 2.67 -9.97 1.25
CA ILE A 287 1.29 -9.63 1.62
C ILE A 287 0.32 -10.47 0.78
N ASP A 288 0.55 -10.52 -0.54
CA ASP A 288 -0.26 -11.28 -1.48
C ASP A 288 -0.24 -12.79 -1.18
N GLU A 289 0.94 -13.35 -0.91
CA GLU A 289 1.14 -14.76 -0.56
C GLU A 289 0.31 -15.16 0.64
N VAL A 290 0.22 -14.31 1.67
CA VAL A 290 -0.58 -14.67 2.85
C VAL A 290 -2.09 -14.59 2.58
N PHE A 291 -2.52 -13.76 1.63
CA PHE A 291 -3.95 -13.63 1.31
C PHE A 291 -4.44 -14.68 0.32
N SER A 292 -3.60 -15.08 -0.63
CA SER A 292 -3.96 -15.87 -1.81
C SER A 292 -3.14 -17.17 -1.97
N ASN A 293 -2.29 -17.52 -0.99
CA ASN A 293 -1.40 -18.70 -0.91
C ASN A 293 -0.27 -18.75 -1.96
N GLU A 294 -0.28 -17.88 -2.94
CA GLU A 294 0.81 -17.61 -3.89
C GLU A 294 1.08 -16.10 -3.88
N GLY A 295 2.32 -15.67 -4.06
CA GLY A 295 2.70 -14.26 -3.90
C GLY A 295 3.13 -13.61 -5.20
N TYR A 296 2.34 -12.67 -5.71
CA TYR A 296 2.69 -11.88 -6.88
C TYR A 296 2.58 -10.38 -6.61
N CYS A 297 3.56 -9.61 -7.09
CA CYS A 297 3.39 -8.19 -7.30
C CYS A 297 2.83 -7.99 -8.71
N VAL A 298 1.51 -7.80 -8.79
CA VAL A 298 0.79 -7.67 -10.05
C VAL A 298 0.62 -6.19 -10.40
N GLY A 299 0.85 -5.86 -11.65
CA GLY A 299 0.53 -4.55 -12.19
C GLY A 299 0.04 -4.59 -13.62
N ILE A 300 -0.23 -3.41 -14.16
CA ILE A 300 -0.59 -3.16 -15.55
C ILE A 300 0.34 -2.04 -16.03
N ASP A 301 1.03 -2.29 -17.14
CA ASP A 301 1.89 -1.27 -17.75
C ASP A 301 1.08 -0.23 -18.54
N GLU A 302 1.78 0.80 -19.03
CA GLU A 302 1.19 1.91 -19.77
C GLU A 302 0.46 1.48 -21.05
N GLN A 303 0.72 0.27 -21.57
CA GLN A 303 0.07 -0.26 -22.77
C GLN A 303 -1.06 -1.25 -22.42
N GLY A 304 -1.37 -1.43 -21.14
CA GLY A 304 -2.43 -2.31 -20.66
C GLY A 304 -2.01 -3.76 -20.50
N PHE A 305 -0.73 -4.11 -20.64
CA PHE A 305 -0.28 -5.49 -20.42
C PHE A 305 -0.07 -5.78 -18.93
N LEU A 306 -0.46 -6.98 -18.52
CA LEU A 306 -0.21 -7.47 -17.17
C LEU A 306 1.31 -7.55 -16.91
N MET A 307 1.72 -7.01 -15.77
CA MET A 307 3.06 -7.15 -15.20
C MET A 307 3.02 -8.14 -14.04
N LEU A 308 3.96 -9.09 -14.02
CA LEU A 308 4.23 -9.95 -12.87
C LEU A 308 5.64 -9.67 -12.35
N ASN A 309 5.74 -9.28 -11.09
CA ASN A 309 7.01 -9.07 -10.38
C ASN A 309 7.95 -8.12 -11.15
N GLY A 310 7.37 -7.03 -11.66
CA GLY A 310 8.06 -6.00 -12.43
C GLY A 310 8.25 -6.29 -13.92
N LYS A 311 7.76 -7.42 -14.44
CA LYS A 311 7.95 -7.82 -15.85
C LYS A 311 6.62 -7.93 -16.61
N SER A 312 6.47 -7.16 -17.68
CA SER A 312 5.30 -7.21 -18.57
C SER A 312 5.22 -8.52 -19.37
N ILE A 313 4.00 -9.01 -19.58
CA ILE A 313 3.69 -10.16 -20.42
C ILE A 313 3.13 -9.65 -21.76
N TYR A 314 3.99 -9.61 -22.78
CA TYR A 314 3.61 -9.13 -24.12
C TYR A 314 2.87 -10.19 -24.94
N GLN A 315 1.65 -10.50 -24.51
CA GLN A 315 0.70 -11.36 -25.23
C GLN A 315 -0.65 -10.63 -25.32
N ALA A 316 -1.35 -10.72 -26.45
CA ALA A 316 -2.64 -10.06 -26.61
C ALA A 316 -3.66 -10.46 -25.53
N ALA A 317 -3.68 -11.74 -25.14
CA ALA A 317 -4.53 -12.26 -24.07
C ALA A 317 -4.16 -11.75 -22.66
N ALA A 318 -2.99 -11.13 -22.51
CA ALA A 318 -2.54 -10.51 -21.26
C ALA A 318 -2.81 -9.00 -21.21
N ASN A 319 -3.54 -8.44 -22.18
CA ASN A 319 -3.80 -7.00 -22.28
C ASN A 319 -5.22 -6.65 -21.80
N VAL A 320 -5.32 -5.90 -20.70
CA VAL A 320 -6.59 -5.50 -20.07
C VAL A 320 -7.36 -4.44 -20.87
N PHE A 321 -6.75 -3.81 -21.88
CA PHE A 321 -7.48 -2.94 -22.80
C PHE A 321 -8.15 -3.73 -23.93
N GLN A 322 -7.83 -5.02 -24.08
CA GLN A 322 -8.41 -5.92 -25.07
C GLN A 322 -9.37 -6.95 -24.48
N GLY A 323 -9.47 -7.04 -23.14
CA GLY A 323 -10.38 -7.92 -22.41
C GLY A 323 -10.51 -7.50 -20.95
N SER A 324 -11.42 -8.11 -20.20
CA SER A 324 -11.58 -7.78 -18.76
C SER A 324 -10.34 -8.17 -17.95
N LEU A 325 -10.08 -7.45 -16.86
CA LEU A 325 -9.10 -7.78 -15.82
C LEU A 325 -9.24 -9.24 -15.39
N LYS A 326 -10.47 -9.70 -15.15
CA LYS A 326 -10.75 -11.08 -14.77
C LYS A 326 -10.29 -12.09 -15.83
N THR A 327 -10.55 -11.82 -17.10
CA THR A 327 -10.11 -12.69 -18.21
C THR A 327 -8.59 -12.72 -18.33
N VAL A 328 -7.94 -11.57 -18.18
CA VAL A 328 -6.47 -11.46 -18.22
C VAL A 328 -5.83 -12.21 -17.05
N LEU A 329 -6.37 -12.05 -15.84
CA LEU A 329 -5.90 -12.81 -14.67
C LEU A 329 -6.09 -14.32 -14.90
N HIS A 330 -7.23 -14.76 -15.43
CA HIS A 330 -7.45 -16.18 -15.78
C HIS A 330 -6.39 -16.71 -16.76
N HIS A 331 -6.02 -15.92 -17.77
CA HIS A 331 -5.00 -16.32 -18.73
C HIS A 331 -3.60 -16.41 -18.10
N CYS A 332 -3.25 -15.45 -17.25
CA CYS A 332 -1.89 -15.32 -16.72
C CYS A 332 -1.64 -16.05 -15.39
N LEU A 333 -2.68 -16.28 -14.60
CA LEU A 333 -2.61 -16.63 -13.17
C LEU A 333 -3.63 -17.72 -12.78
N ALA A 334 -4.06 -18.56 -13.71
CA ALA A 334 -4.82 -19.77 -13.38
C ALA A 334 -3.98 -20.69 -12.47
N LYS A 335 -4.58 -21.15 -11.37
CA LYS A 335 -3.99 -22.14 -10.46
C LYS A 335 -4.02 -23.50 -11.16
N GLN A 336 -2.89 -24.19 -11.20
CA GLN A 336 -2.84 -25.54 -11.76
C GLN A 336 -3.48 -26.54 -10.77
N ASP A 337 -4.29 -27.48 -11.26
CA ASP A 337 -4.93 -28.52 -10.46
C ASP A 337 -3.89 -29.28 -9.61
N GLY A 338 -3.90 -29.05 -8.29
CA GLY A 338 -2.95 -29.71 -7.37
C GLY A 338 -2.95 -29.21 -5.93
N CYS A 339 -3.38 -27.98 -5.66
CA CYS A 339 -3.43 -27.46 -4.29
C CYS A 339 -4.82 -27.66 -3.68
N VAL A 340 -5.18 -28.92 -3.42
CA VAL A 340 -6.36 -29.23 -2.60
C VAL A 340 -6.13 -28.60 -1.23
N CYS A 341 -7.03 -27.67 -0.89
CA CYS A 341 -7.10 -27.02 0.40
C CYS A 341 -7.00 -28.06 1.51
N LYS A 342 -5.91 -28.03 2.29
CA LYS A 342 -5.99 -28.50 3.66
C LYS A 342 -6.69 -27.40 4.44
N GLU A 343 -8.01 -27.54 4.55
CA GLU A 343 -8.76 -26.89 5.62
C GLU A 343 -8.11 -27.27 6.97
N GLY A 344 -7.83 -26.26 7.78
CA GLY A 344 -7.30 -26.42 9.13
C GLY A 344 -7.59 -25.17 9.95
N ASP A 345 -8.71 -25.23 10.68
CA ASP A 345 -9.13 -24.54 11.92
C ASP A 345 -8.65 -23.10 12.21
#